data_AF-A0A7K9ERF5-F1
#
_entry.id   AF-A0A7K9ERF5-F1
#
_cell.length_a   1.000
_cell.length_b   1.000
_cell.length_c   1.000
_cell.angle_alpha   90.00
_cell.angle_beta   90.00
_cell.angle_gamma   90.00
#
_symmetry.space_group_name_H-M   'P 1'
#
loop_
_entity.id
_entity.type
_entity.pdbx_description
1 polymer ?
#
loop_
_entity_poly.entity_id
_entity_poly.type
_entity_poly.pdbx_seq_one_letter_code
_entity_poly.pdbx_strand_id
1 'polypeptide(L)' 'APIFVSTPFQATVLENVPLGYSVLHIQAVDADSGENARLEYKLIEMAPPTGGAPVAGDSAFPFQINNSTG' A
#
# COMPACT_ATOMS: atom_id res chain seq x y z
N ALA A 1 16.40 3.02 10.57
CA ALA A 1 15.94 2.59 9.23
C ALA A 1 14.80 1.59 9.38
N PRO A 2 13.70 1.74 8.62
CA PRO A 2 12.45 1.03 8.88
C PRO A 2 12.47 -0.41 8.37
N ILE A 3 11.85 -1.30 9.15
CA ILE A 3 11.72 -2.74 8.85
C ILE A 3 10.25 -3.13 8.88
N PHE A 4 9.74 -3.68 7.78
CA PHE A 4 8.38 -4.22 7.72
C PHE A 4 8.24 -5.50 8.55
N VAL A 5 7.13 -5.61 9.27
CA VAL A 5 6.78 -6.78 10.08
C VAL A 5 6.03 -7.78 9.19
N SER A 6 6.34 -9.08 9.31
CA SER A 6 5.61 -10.18 8.63
C SER A 6 5.61 -10.12 7.10
N THR A 7 6.80 -10.08 6.49
CA THR A 7 6.98 -10.24 5.05
C THR A 7 7.00 -11.73 4.66
N PRO A 8 6.41 -12.15 3.52
CA PRO A 8 5.68 -11.34 2.53
C PRO A 8 4.23 -11.04 2.92
N PHE A 9 3.69 -9.92 2.43
CA PHE A 9 2.29 -9.56 2.58
C PHE A 9 1.45 -10.15 1.46
N GLN A 10 0.41 -10.90 1.81
CA GLN A 10 -0.56 -11.45 0.86
C GLN A 10 -1.96 -11.42 1.47
N ALA A 11 -2.93 -10.99 0.68
CA ALA A 11 -4.34 -10.98 1.06
C ALA A 11 -5.22 -11.43 -0.12
N THR A 12 -6.39 -11.95 0.19
CA THR A 12 -7.43 -12.28 -0.79
C THR A 12 -8.64 -11.41 -0.49
N VAL A 13 -9.20 -10.78 -1.51
CA VAL A 13 -10.37 -9.90 -1.41
C VAL A 13 -11.50 -10.50 -2.22
N LEU A 14 -12.69 -10.55 -1.65
CA LEU A 14 -13.88 -11.00 -2.38
C LEU A 14 -14.33 -9.90 -3.35
N GLU A 15 -14.82 -10.29 -4.52
CA GLU A 15 -15.21 -9.35 -5.58
C GLU A 15 -16.36 -8.40 -5.18
N ASN A 16 -17.16 -8.79 -4.19
CA ASN A 16 -18.38 -8.11 -3.78
C ASN A 16 -18.22 -7.21 -2.54
N VAL A 17 -16.99 -6.96 -2.09
CA VAL A 17 -16.75 -6.05 -0.96
C VAL A 17 -17.06 -4.59 -1.34
N PRO A 18 -17.53 -3.76 -0.39
CA PRO A 18 -17.76 -2.35 -0.64
C PRO A 18 -16.45 -1.58 -0.84
N LEU A 19 -16.54 -0.40 -1.47
CA LEU A 19 -15.43 0.55 -1.55
C LEU A 19 -14.98 0.99 -0.14
N GLY A 20 -13.67 1.09 0.05
CA GLY A 20 -13.07 1.38 1.36
C GLY A 20 -12.92 0.16 2.28
N TYR A 21 -13.17 -1.04 1.77
CA TYR A 21 -12.89 -2.27 2.51
C TYR A 21 -11.42 -2.37 2.93
N SER A 22 -11.18 -2.70 4.20
CA SER A 22 -9.83 -2.90 4.72
C SER A 22 -9.28 -4.24 4.24
N VAL A 23 -8.23 -4.19 3.42
CA VAL A 23 -7.61 -5.38 2.80
C VAL A 23 -6.51 -5.95 3.69
N LEU A 24 -5.59 -5.10 4.10
CA LEU A 24 -4.41 -5.47 4.88
C LEU A 24 -3.93 -4.24 5.66
N HIS A 25 -3.37 -4.48 6.83
CA HIS A 25 -2.70 -3.47 7.64
C HIS A 25 -1.21 -3.78 7.66
N ILE A 26 -0.39 -2.78 7.32
CA ILE A 26 1.07 -2.94 7.24
C ILE A 26 1.71 -2.18 8.38
N GLN A 27 2.68 -2.81 9.04
CA GLN A 27 3.49 -2.15 10.05
C GLN A 27 4.96 -2.21 9.66
N ALA A 28 5.64 -1.08 9.81
CA ALA A 28 7.08 -1.01 9.87
C ALA A 28 7.52 -0.53 11.27
N VAL A 29 8.72 -0.95 11.68
CA VAL A 29 9.37 -0.53 12.92
C VAL A 29 10.71 0.08 12.58
N ASP A 30 10.98 1.26 13.11
CA ASP A 30 12.29 1.89 13.08
C ASP A 30 12.87 1.92 14.51
N ALA A 31 14.14 1.53 14.66
CA ALA A 31 14.85 1.54 15.94
C ALA A 31 15.41 2.91 16.32
N ASP A 32 15.34 3.89 15.40
CA ASP A 32 15.75 5.26 15.64
C ASP A 32 14.78 5.98 16.60
N SER A 33 14.98 7.27 16.87
CA SER A 33 14.17 8.04 17.83
C SER A 33 13.78 9.42 17.30
N GLY A 34 12.68 9.97 17.82
CA GLY A 34 12.15 11.27 17.39
C GLY A 34 11.74 11.25 15.91
N GLU A 35 12.00 12.34 15.20
CA GLU A 35 11.66 12.48 13.78
C GLU A 35 12.31 11.42 12.88
N ASN A 36 13.46 10.87 13.28
CA ASN A 36 14.13 9.82 12.52
C ASN A 36 13.39 8.48 12.55
N ALA A 37 12.47 8.29 13.50
CA ALA A 37 11.59 7.13 13.56
C ALA A 37 10.20 7.39 12.95
N ARG A 38 9.97 8.59 12.37
CA ARG A 38 8.67 8.95 11.79
C ARG A 38 8.49 8.22 10.46
N LEU A 39 7.45 7.39 10.41
CA LEU A 39 7.14 6.56 9.25
C LEU A 39 6.09 7.21 8.36
N GLU A 40 6.29 7.08 7.05
CA GLU A 40 5.29 7.38 6.04
C GLU A 40 5.15 6.21 5.06
N TYR A 41 3.91 5.79 4.83
CA TYR A 41 3.59 4.68 3.94
C TYR A 41 3.14 5.19 2.57
N LYS A 42 3.62 4.53 1.51
CA LYS A 42 3.23 4.83 0.13
C LYS A 42 3.18 3.55 -0.70
N LEU A 43 2.12 3.41 -1.50
CA LEU A 43 2.05 2.40 -2.55
C LEU A 43 2.77 2.93 -3.80
N ILE A 44 3.70 2.13 -4.32
CA ILE A 44 4.33 2.37 -5.62
C ILE A 44 3.63 1.50 -6.65
N GLU A 45 3.16 2.11 -7.73
CA GLU A 45 2.57 1.37 -8.83
C GLU A 45 3.67 0.57 -9.53
N MET A 46 3.56 -0.76 -9.48
CA MET A 46 4.21 -1.58 -10.50
C MET A 46 3.25 -1.59 -11.69
N ALA A 47 3.60 -0.85 -12.75
CA ALA A 47 2.77 -0.75 -13.94
C ALA A 47 2.31 -2.16 -14.37
N PRO A 48 1.03 -2.33 -14.76
CA PRO A 48 0.52 -3.64 -15.14
C PRO A 48 1.36 -4.20 -16.31
N PRO A 49 1.65 -5.52 -16.33
CA PRO A 49 2.46 -6.15 -17.38
C PRO A 49 1.81 -6.09 -18.78
N THR A 50 0.54 -5.70 -18.86
CA THR A 50 -0.15 -5.36 -20.10
C THR A 50 0.29 -3.97 -20.55
N GLY A 51 1.21 -3.88 -21.52
CA GLY A 51 1.64 -2.64 -22.18
C GLY A 51 0.56 -1.93 -23.00
N GLY A 52 -0.68 -1.90 -22.51
CA GLY A 52 -1.75 -1.03 -22.98
C GLY A 52 -1.57 0.36 -22.37
N ALA A 53 -1.70 1.40 -23.19
CA ALA A 53 -1.63 2.78 -22.75
C ALA A 53 -2.64 3.06 -21.62
N PRO A 54 -2.33 3.99 -20.70
CA PRO A 54 -3.32 4.48 -19.73
C PRO A 54 -4.52 5.02 -20.50
N VAL A 55 -5.72 4.53 -20.16
CA VAL A 55 -6.94 4.96 -20.85
C VAL A 55 -7.25 6.34 -20.28
N ALA A 56 -7.06 7.40 -21.06
CA ALA A 56 -7.24 8.77 -20.57
C ALA A 56 -8.63 8.95 -19.92
N GLY A 57 -8.69 8.88 -18.58
CA GLY A 57 -9.93 8.82 -17.80
C GLY A 57 -9.91 7.79 -16.65
N ASP A 58 -9.09 6.73 -16.72
CA ASP A 58 -8.92 5.74 -15.65
C ASP A 58 -7.68 6.04 -14.80
N SER A 59 -7.75 7.16 -14.06
CA SER A 59 -6.76 7.34 -13.01
C SER A 59 -6.87 6.19 -12.00
N ALA A 60 -5.71 5.73 -11.56
CA ALA A 60 -5.49 5.18 -10.24
C ALA A 60 -5.77 3.68 -10.07
N PHE A 61 -4.65 2.95 -9.97
CA PHE A 61 -4.49 1.83 -9.06
C PHE A 61 -5.54 1.83 -7.92
N PRO A 62 -6.39 0.78 -7.81
CA PRO A 62 -7.60 0.80 -6.98
C PRO A 62 -7.34 0.65 -5.48
N PHE A 63 -6.09 0.40 -5.09
CA PHE A 63 -5.69 0.28 -3.70
C PHE A 63 -5.06 1.57 -3.19
N GLN A 64 -5.43 1.92 -1.96
CA GLN A 64 -4.90 3.06 -1.24
C GLN A 64 -4.32 2.58 0.09
N ILE A 65 -3.36 3.34 0.62
CA ILE A 65 -2.75 3.09 1.93
C ILE A 65 -2.86 4.36 2.76
N ASN A 66 -3.09 4.21 4.06
CA ASN A 66 -3.03 5.36 4.94
C ASN A 66 -1.55 5.65 5.24
N ASN A 67 -1.10 6.87 4.95
CA ASN A 67 0.32 7.22 5.08
C ASN A 67 0.87 7.14 6.51
N SER A 68 -0.01 7.15 7.53
CA SER A 68 0.38 7.19 8.95
C SER A 68 0.14 5.88 9.66
N THR A 69 -0.80 5.07 9.18
CA THR A 69 -1.16 3.80 9.83
C THR A 69 -0.75 2.58 9.02
N GLY A 70 -0.40 2.71 7.74
CA GLY A 70 -0.26 1.55 6.87
C GLY A 70 -1.61 0.93 6.60
#